data_AF-A0A1E3A445-F1
#
_entry.id   AF-A0A1E3A445-F1
#
_cell.length_a   1.000
_cell.length_b   1.000
_cell.length_c   1.000
_cell.angle_alpha   90.00
_cell.angle_beta   90.00
_cell.angle_gamma   90.00
#
_symmetry.space_group_name_H-M   'P 1'
#
loop_
_entity.id
_entity.type
_entity.pdbx_description
1 polymer ?
#
loop_
_entity_poly.entity_id
_entity_poly.type
_entity_poly.pdbx_seq_one_letter_code
_entity_poly.pdbx_strand_id
1 'polypeptide(L)'
;MDNSKEFFDELYNSEFTQIEKYVRRMLYDSNAVEDIVQETFFEVYRKREELMKHPNIKGWLRVTAKNKVMKWEEKQRKYSLDFDFLIDNSVSDLNPKVDDFKMVEVYTAVKEILSEEELELLRCYYE
;
A
#
# COMPACT_ATOMS: atom_id res chain seq x y z
N MET A 1 -32.45 -13.32 10.41
CA MET A 1 -31.33 -12.93 9.54
C MET A 1 -30.75 -11.55 9.89
N ASP A 2 -31.25 -10.85 10.92
CA ASP A 2 -30.83 -9.47 11.25
C ASP A 2 -29.67 -9.36 12.26
N ASN A 3 -29.62 -10.25 13.25
CA ASN A 3 -28.70 -10.12 14.39
C ASN A 3 -27.20 -10.06 14.00
N SER A 4 -26.77 -10.83 12.99
CA SER A 4 -25.36 -10.80 12.57
C SER A 4 -24.98 -9.54 11.81
N LYS A 5 -25.95 -8.87 11.18
CA LYS A 5 -25.75 -7.56 10.53
C LYS A 5 -25.71 -6.45 11.58
N GLU A 6 -26.65 -6.44 12.52
CA GLU A 6 -26.66 -5.48 13.64
C GLU A 6 -25.35 -5.54 14.44
N PHE A 7 -24.88 -6.75 14.78
CA PHE A 7 -23.58 -6.95 15.43
C PHE A 7 -22.43 -6.30 14.65
N PHE A 8 -22.41 -6.46 13.32
CA PHE A 8 -21.37 -5.85 12.50
C PHE A 8 -21.47 -4.33 12.50
N ASP A 9 -22.68 -3.78 12.30
CA ASP A 9 -22.93 -2.34 12.24
C ASP A 9 -22.54 -1.68 13.57
N GLU A 10 -22.88 -2.27 14.72
CA GLU A 10 -22.48 -1.78 16.05
C GLU A 10 -20.97 -1.84 16.27
N LEU A 11 -20.33 -2.95 15.89
CA LEU A 11 -18.89 -3.12 16.05
C LEU A 11 -18.11 -2.16 15.14
N TYR A 12 -18.55 -1.98 13.90
CA TYR A 12 -17.96 -1.03 12.96
C TYR A 12 -18.03 0.38 13.51
N ASN A 13 -19.23 0.85 13.88
CA ASN A 13 -19.43 2.21 14.38
C ASN A 13 -18.66 2.48 15.68
N SER A 14 -18.48 1.48 16.55
CA SER A 14 -17.77 1.65 17.82
C SER A 14 -16.25 1.53 17.72
N GLU A 15 -15.71 0.69 16.84
CA GLU A 15 -14.28 0.37 16.81
C GLU A 15 -13.52 0.93 15.59
N PHE A 16 -14.20 1.42 14.55
CA PHE A 16 -13.54 1.90 13.32
C PHE A 16 -12.42 2.90 13.60
N THR A 17 -12.75 4.00 14.28
CA THR A 17 -11.76 5.06 14.60
C THR A 17 -10.60 4.54 15.46
N GLN A 18 -10.85 3.54 16.31
CA GLN A 18 -9.82 2.98 17.19
C GLN A 18 -8.86 2.07 16.41
N ILE A 19 -9.37 1.30 15.45
CA ILE A 19 -8.55 0.49 14.55
C ILE A 19 -7.80 1.37 13.57
N GLU A 20 -8.42 2.41 13.02
CA GLU A 20 -7.74 3.38 12.17
C GLU A 20 -6.57 4.03 12.90
N LYS A 21 -6.78 4.57 14.10
CA LYS A 21 -5.70 5.14 14.94
C LYS A 21 -4.62 4.12 15.27
N TYR A 22 -5.00 2.86 15.49
CA TYR A 22 -4.05 1.79 15.76
C TYR A 22 -3.15 1.51 14.53
N VAL A 23 -3.75 1.44 13.34
CA VAL A 23 -3.02 1.23 12.07
C VAL A 23 -2.14 2.42 11.73
N ARG A 24 -2.62 3.67 11.92
CA ARG A 24 -1.83 4.89 11.71
C ARG A 24 -0.59 5.01 12.60
N ARG A 25 -0.51 4.27 13.71
CA ARG A 25 0.70 4.20 14.54
C ARG A 25 1.76 3.25 13.97
N MET A 26 1.39 2.41 13.02
CA MET A 26 2.27 1.43 12.38
C MET A 26 2.62 1.86 10.94
N LEU A 27 1.71 2.56 10.25
CA LEU A 27 1.88 2.97 8.85
C LEU A 27 1.59 4.46 8.66
N TYR A 28 2.39 5.11 7.82
CA TYR A 28 2.22 6.52 7.43
C TYR A 28 1.39 6.69 6.15
N ASP A 29 1.44 5.72 5.24
CA ASP A 29 0.69 5.76 3.98
C ASP A 29 -0.82 5.73 4.28
N SER A 30 -1.51 6.82 3.93
CA SER A 30 -2.94 6.98 4.26
C SER A 30 -3.84 6.07 3.44
N ASN A 31 -3.47 5.75 2.20
CA ASN A 31 -4.23 4.80 1.37
C ASN A 31 -4.07 3.39 1.94
N ALA A 32 -2.84 3.01 2.32
CA ALA A 32 -2.59 1.71 2.95
C ALA A 32 -3.32 1.57 4.29
N VAL A 33 -3.36 2.63 5.11
CA VAL A 33 -4.13 2.65 6.35
C VAL A 33 -5.61 2.38 6.06
N GLU A 34 -6.20 3.09 5.12
CA GLU A 34 -7.60 2.93 4.75
C GLU A 34 -7.90 1.50 4.27
N ASP A 35 -7.12 0.99 3.33
CA ASP A 35 -7.25 -0.37 2.80
C ASP A 35 -7.18 -1.41 3.92
N ILE A 36 -6.22 -1.28 4.83
CA ILE A 36 -6.04 -2.24 5.93
C ILE A 36 -7.21 -2.20 6.91
N VAL A 37 -7.73 -1.01 7.23
CA VAL A 37 -8.91 -0.87 8.09
C VAL A 37 -10.13 -1.50 7.41
N GLN A 38 -10.36 -1.18 6.14
CA GLN A 38 -11.45 -1.75 5.35
C GLN A 38 -11.35 -3.29 5.28
N GLU A 39 -10.19 -3.85 4.94
CA GLU A 39 -9.97 -5.29 4.91
C GLU A 39 -10.19 -5.96 6.27
N THR A 40 -9.83 -5.28 7.36
CA THR A 40 -10.04 -5.78 8.72
C THR A 40 -11.53 -5.94 9.01
N PHE A 41 -12.33 -4.92 8.72
CA PHE A 41 -13.79 -4.99 8.91
C PHE A 41 -14.46 -5.90 7.88
N PHE A 42 -13.91 -6.02 6.67
CA PHE A 42 -14.38 -7.01 5.71
C PHE A 42 -14.22 -8.45 6.25
N GLU A 43 -13.10 -8.77 6.90
CA GLU A 43 -12.91 -10.06 7.56
C GLU A 43 -13.88 -10.28 8.73
N VAL A 44 -14.21 -9.22 9.49
CA VAL A 44 -15.29 -9.30 10.48
C VAL A 44 -16.60 -9.66 9.81
N TYR A 45 -16.98 -8.95 8.75
CA TYR A 45 -18.23 -9.19 8.05
C TYR A 45 -18.31 -10.63 7.52
N ARG A 46 -17.23 -11.16 6.95
CA ARG A 46 -17.15 -12.55 6.49
C ARG A 46 -17.32 -13.58 7.61
N LYS A 47 -16.79 -13.29 8.80
CA LYS A 47 -16.77 -14.21 9.96
C LYS A 47 -17.78 -13.84 11.05
N ARG A 48 -18.72 -12.95 10.78
CA ARG A 48 -19.62 -12.36 11.79
C ARG A 48 -20.37 -13.40 12.63
N GLU A 49 -20.87 -14.48 12.04
CA GLU A 49 -21.56 -15.58 12.73
C GLU A 49 -20.70 -16.25 13.81
N GLU A 50 -19.40 -16.39 13.55
CA GLU A 50 -18.42 -16.95 14.49
C GLU A 50 -18.01 -15.89 15.52
N LEU A 51 -17.73 -14.67 15.07
CA LEU A 51 -17.21 -13.59 15.88
C LEU A 51 -18.21 -13.03 16.90
N MET A 52 -19.51 -13.18 16.66
CA MET A 52 -20.55 -12.88 17.66
C MET A 52 -20.37 -13.68 18.97
N LYS A 53 -19.75 -14.86 18.91
CA LYS A 53 -19.50 -15.73 20.06
C LYS A 53 -18.09 -15.56 20.62
N HIS A 54 -17.28 -14.69 20.03
CA HIS A 54 -15.87 -14.56 20.38
C HIS A 54 -15.70 -13.84 21.72
N PRO A 55 -14.91 -14.38 22.67
CA PRO A 55 -14.81 -13.84 24.03
C PRO A 55 -14.13 -12.46 24.10
N ASN A 56 -13.35 -12.08 23.07
CA ASN A 56 -12.67 -10.78 22.99
C ASN A 56 -12.55 -10.27 21.56
N ILE A 57 -13.63 -9.69 21.02
CA ILE A 57 -13.66 -9.21 19.63
C ILE A 57 -12.72 -8.03 19.37
N LYS A 58 -12.52 -7.14 20.36
CA LYS A 58 -11.61 -5.98 20.22
C LYS A 58 -10.15 -6.41 20.11
N GLY A 59 -9.76 -7.42 20.90
CA GLY A 59 -8.44 -8.05 20.79
C GLY A 59 -8.25 -8.71 19.43
N TRP A 60 -9.25 -9.43 18.95
CA TRP A 60 -9.24 -10.05 17.63
C TRP A 60 -9.07 -9.01 16.51
N LEU A 61 -9.82 -7.90 16.55
CA LEU A 61 -9.69 -6.80 15.58
C LEU A 61 -8.26 -6.27 15.48
N ARG A 62 -7.62 -5.99 16.63
CA ARG A 62 -6.24 -5.48 16.65
C ARG A 62 -5.24 -6.47 16.10
N VAL A 63 -5.38 -7.76 16.44
CA VAL A 63 -4.51 -8.82 15.91
C VAL A 63 -4.68 -8.96 14.40
N THR A 64 -5.92 -8.96 13.92
CA THR A 64 -6.22 -9.01 12.49
C THR A 64 -5.63 -7.80 11.76
N ALA A 65 -5.87 -6.58 12.24
CA ALA A 65 -5.30 -5.36 11.67
C ALA A 65 -3.77 -5.40 11.63
N LYS A 66 -3.11 -5.82 12.73
CA LYS A 66 -1.66 -6.00 12.77
C LYS A 66 -1.18 -7.00 11.72
N ASN A 67 -1.83 -8.14 11.59
CA ASN A 67 -1.46 -9.15 10.60
C ASN A 67 -1.60 -8.62 9.17
N LYS A 68 -2.61 -7.78 8.90
CA LYS A 68 -2.78 -7.10 7.62
C LYS A 68 -1.65 -6.10 7.33
N VAL A 69 -1.25 -5.30 8.33
CA VAL A 69 -0.07 -4.42 8.24
C VAL A 69 1.18 -5.23 7.90
N MET A 70 1.48 -6.30 8.64
CA MET A 70 2.68 -7.11 8.39
C MET A 70 2.72 -7.69 6.97
N LYS A 71 1.56 -8.12 6.44
CA LYS A 71 1.44 -8.60 5.06
C LYS A 71 1.65 -7.50 4.03
N TRP A 72 1.11 -6.31 4.30
CA TRP A 72 1.33 -5.15 3.43
C TRP A 72 2.83 -4.79 3.40
N GLU A 73 3.49 -4.72 4.55
CA GLU A 73 4.93 -4.43 4.63
C GLU A 73 5.79 -5.50 3.92
N GLU A 74 5.43 -6.78 4.07
CA GLU A 74 6.11 -7.87 3.36
C GLU A 74 5.99 -7.70 1.84
N LYS A 75 4.80 -7.34 1.35
CA LYS A 75 4.55 -7.05 -0.06
C LYS A 75 5.34 -5.84 -0.54
N GLN A 76 5.42 -4.77 0.24
CA GLN A 76 6.23 -3.59 -0.10
C GLN A 76 7.73 -3.91 -0.15
N ARG A 77 8.25 -4.66 0.82
CA ARG A 77 9.65 -5.10 0.81
C ARG A 77 9.96 -5.93 -0.43
N LYS A 78 9.06 -6.83 -0.82
CA LYS A 78 9.25 -7.64 -2.03
C LYS A 78 9.31 -6.77 -3.29
N TYR A 79 8.42 -5.79 -3.44
CA TYR A 79 8.47 -4.88 -4.59
C TYR A 79 9.73 -4.02 -4.59
N SER A 80 10.19 -3.56 -3.43
CA SER A 80 11.45 -2.82 -3.31
C SER A 80 12.63 -3.69 -3.79
N LEU A 81 12.72 -4.94 -3.31
CA LEU A 81 13.79 -5.86 -3.72
C LEU A 81 13.72 -6.21 -5.21
N ASP A 82 12.52 -6.43 -5.75
CA ASP A 82 12.34 -6.69 -7.19
C ASP A 82 12.75 -5.46 -8.03
N PHE A 83 12.47 -4.25 -7.55
CA PHE A 83 12.88 -3.00 -8.19
C PHE A 83 14.40 -2.80 -8.12
N ASP A 84 15.00 -2.97 -6.94
CA ASP A 84 16.46 -2.86 -6.75
C ASP A 84 17.19 -3.89 -7.62
N PHE A 85 16.68 -5.13 -7.71
CA PHE A 85 17.20 -6.15 -8.61
C PHE A 85 17.10 -5.73 -10.08
N LEU A 86 15.99 -5.11 -10.51
CA LEU A 86 15.83 -4.61 -11.87
C LEU A 86 16.85 -3.50 -12.19
N ILE A 87 17.06 -2.58 -11.24
CA ILE A 87 18.05 -1.51 -11.37
C ILE A 87 19.47 -2.10 -11.47
N ASP A 88 19.89 -2.96 -10.54
CA ASP A 88 21.23 -3.55 -10.53
C ASP A 88 21.55 -4.33 -11.81
N ASN A 89 20.55 -5.05 -12.36
CA ASN A 89 20.72 -5.77 -13.62
C ASN A 89 20.66 -4.85 -14.84
N SER A 90 19.98 -3.70 -14.78
CA SER A 90 20.02 -2.70 -15.86
C SER A 90 21.35 -1.91 -15.91
N VAL A 91 21.98 -1.68 -14.75
CA VAL A 91 23.28 -0.98 -14.64
C VAL A 91 24.44 -1.86 -15.14
N SER A 92 24.27 -3.18 -15.09
CA SER A 92 25.24 -4.15 -15.65
C SER A 92 25.31 -4.13 -17.18
N ASP A 93 24.32 -3.54 -17.85
CA ASP A 93 24.21 -3.40 -19.31
C ASP A 93 24.68 -2.01 -19.81
N LEU A 94 25.53 -1.30 -19.06
CA LEU A 94 26.16 -0.03 -19.48
C LEU A 94 27.23 -0.19 -20.59
N ASN A 95 26.93 -1.03 -21.57
CA ASN A 95 27.38 -0.83 -22.94
C ASN A 95 26.23 -1.05 -23.94
N PRO A 96 25.07 -0.38 -23.81
CA PRO A 96 23.98 -0.57 -24.74
C PRO A 96 24.21 0.41 -25.90
N LYS A 97 24.15 -0.10 -27.13
CA LYS A 97 23.68 0.77 -28.21
C LYS A 97 22.25 1.15 -27.84
N VAL A 98 22.12 2.32 -27.21
CA VAL A 98 20.83 2.89 -26.87
C VAL A 98 20.06 3.03 -28.18
N ASP A 99 18.94 2.32 -28.28
CA ASP A 99 18.05 2.41 -29.43
C ASP A 99 17.45 3.82 -29.43
N ASP A 100 17.89 4.66 -30.37
CA ASP A 100 17.52 6.08 -30.49
C ASP A 100 16.00 6.29 -30.43
N PHE A 101 15.22 5.32 -30.93
CA PHE A 101 13.76 5.35 -30.89
C PHE A 101 13.20 5.30 -29.45
N LYS A 102 13.80 4.47 -28.59
CA LYS A 102 13.38 4.33 -27.19
C LYS A 102 13.72 5.56 -26.37
N MET A 103 14.83 6.23 -26.68
CA MET A 103 15.17 7.50 -26.02
C MET A 103 14.18 8.59 -26.35
N VAL A 104 13.76 8.72 -27.61
CA VAL A 104 12.78 9.73 -28.01
C VAL A 104 11.45 9.56 -27.26
N GLU A 105 10.97 8.32 -27.09
CA GLU A 105 9.75 8.05 -26.30
C GLU A 105 9.92 8.44 -24.82
N VAL A 106 11.04 8.07 -24.19
CA VAL A 106 11.32 8.43 -22.79
C VAL A 106 11.42 9.95 -22.62
N TYR A 107 12.13 10.65 -23.50
CA TYR A 107 12.23 12.11 -23.45
C TYR A 107 10.89 12.81 -23.66
N THR A 108 10.01 12.23 -24.49
CA THR A 108 8.67 12.77 -24.73
C THR A 108 7.79 12.60 -23.50
N ALA A 109 7.80 11.41 -22.89
CA ALA A 109 7.05 11.15 -21.65
C ALA A 109 7.52 12.02 -20.48
N VAL A 110 8.84 12.23 -20.34
CA VAL A 110 9.40 13.08 -19.29
C VAL A 110 9.01 14.55 -19.48
N LYS A 111 8.97 15.04 -20.73
CA LYS A 111 8.50 16.40 -21.05
C LYS A 111 7.03 16.64 -20.78
N GLU A 112 6.20 15.59 -20.81
CA GLU A 112 4.78 15.72 -20.48
C GLU A 112 4.53 15.79 -18.98
N ILE A 113 5.50 15.34 -18.16
CA ILE A 113 5.36 15.22 -16.70
C ILE A 113 6.09 16.36 -15.97
N LEU A 114 7.26 16.76 -16.46
CA LEU A 114 8.09 17.78 -15.83
C LEU A 114 7.83 19.17 -16.41
N SER A 115 7.87 20.19 -15.55
CA SER A 115 7.95 21.57 -16.00
C SER A 115 9.31 21.86 -16.65
N GLU A 116 9.39 22.93 -17.46
CA GLU A 116 10.64 23.31 -18.14
C GLU A 116 11.78 23.55 -17.13
N GLU A 117 11.45 24.12 -15.96
CA GLU A 117 12.41 24.38 -14.87
C GLU A 117 12.98 23.08 -14.26
N GLU A 118 12.15 22.05 -14.10
CA GLU A 118 12.58 20.74 -13.59
C GLU A 118 13.40 19.96 -14.63
N LEU A 119 13.09 20.14 -15.90
CA LEU A 119 13.87 19.59 -17.02
C LEU A 119 15.26 20.21 -17.12
N GLU A 120 15.35 21.53 -16.91
CA GLU A 120 16.62 22.26 -16.86
C GLU A 120 17.50 21.75 -15.70
N LEU A 121 16.92 21.57 -14.52
CA LEU A 121 17.61 21.00 -13.34
C LEU A 121 18.14 19.59 -13.62
N LEU A 122 17.35 18.75 -14.27
CA LEU A 122 17.76 17.40 -14.65
C LEU A 122 18.94 17.43 -15.63
N ARG A 123 18.93 18.34 -16.62
CA ARG A 123 20.06 18.49 -17.57
C ARG A 123 21.33 18.92 -16.86
N CYS A 124 21.27 19.93 -15.98
CA CYS A 124 22.44 20.42 -15.25
C CYS A 124 23.07 19.40 -14.30
N TYR A 125 22.34 18.35 -13.90
CA TYR A 125 22.88 17.32 -13.01
C TYR A 125 23.70 16.24 -13.73
N TYR A 126 23.42 16.01 -15.02
CA TYR A 126 24.05 14.95 -15.82
C TYR A 126 25.03 15.46 -16.89
N GLU A 127 25.18 16.78 -17.03
CA GLU A 127 26.32 17.43 -17.72
C GLU A 127 27.47 17.69 -16.73
#